data_AF-A0A0D0DX47-F1
#
_entry.id   AF-A0A0D0DX47-F1
#
_cell.length_a   1.000
_cell.length_b   1.000
_cell.length_c   1.000
_cell.angle_alpha   90.00
_cell.angle_beta   90.00
_cell.angle_gamma   90.00
#
_symmetry.space_group_name_H-M   'P 1'
#
loop_
_entity.id
_entity.type
_entity.pdbx_description
1 polymer ?
#
loop_
_entity_poly.entity_id
_entity_poly.type
_entity_poly.pdbx_seq_one_letter_code
_entity_poly.pdbx_strand_id
1 'polypeptide(L)'
;MAFVYEPFAMDGSFTSVILDWGSPADNQSARQYIQSSIPSDRVLHTFTLPAKKDKTGATCWYYIGAHTWTLTPHFPIWRSMNKKAKRSVIVGLRRRCKGNYSEDELCQMMDDGRLEQFCVEVSSRLLKDTSEAFAQCLGYLKRHSPQ
;
A
#
# COMPACT_ATOMS: atom_id res chain seq x y z
N MET A 1 -11.09 -7.88 -0.66
CA MET A 1 -9.83 -7.73 -1.42
C MET A 1 -9.35 -6.30 -1.25
N ALA A 2 -8.03 -6.08 -1.20
CA ALA A 2 -7.43 -4.75 -1.14
C ALA A 2 -6.48 -4.57 -2.33
N PHE A 3 -6.57 -3.43 -3.01
CA PHE A 3 -5.72 -3.11 -4.17
C PHE A 3 -4.94 -1.85 -3.85
N VAL A 4 -3.62 -1.95 -3.80
CA VAL A 4 -2.73 -0.87 -3.38
C VAL A 4 -1.85 -0.45 -4.55
N TYR A 5 -2.05 0.78 -5.01
CA TYR A 5 -1.32 1.33 -6.14
C TYR A 5 -0.03 2.01 -5.66
N GLU A 6 1.12 1.47 -6.07
CA GLU A 6 2.45 1.98 -5.75
C GLU A 6 2.69 2.26 -4.25
N PRO A 7 2.48 1.27 -3.35
CA PRO A 7 2.61 1.51 -1.92
C PRO A 7 4.02 1.96 -1.53
N PHE A 8 4.11 2.88 -0.59
CA PHE A 8 5.31 2.99 0.24
C PHE A 8 5.20 1.93 1.33
N ALA A 9 6.14 0.99 1.38
CA ALA A 9 6.18 -0.04 2.39
C ALA A 9 7.38 0.16 3.32
N MET A 10 7.17 -0.11 4.60
CA MET A 10 8.22 -0.17 5.60
C MET A 10 8.12 -1.50 6.33
N ASP A 11 9.14 -2.33 6.21
CA ASP A 11 9.19 -3.62 6.90
C ASP A 11 9.85 -3.44 8.27
N GLY A 12 9.13 -3.83 9.32
CA GLY A 12 9.63 -3.98 10.67
C GLY A 12 9.93 -5.44 11.00
N SER A 13 10.40 -5.69 12.22
CA SER A 13 10.79 -7.03 12.67
C SER A 13 9.61 -8.03 12.75
N PHE A 14 8.37 -7.52 12.88
CA PHE A 14 7.19 -8.35 13.09
C PHE A 14 5.99 -7.96 12.22
N THR A 15 5.98 -6.74 11.67
CA THR A 15 4.87 -6.21 10.89
C THR A 15 5.41 -5.35 9.76
N SER A 16 4.66 -5.33 8.65
CA SER A 16 4.93 -4.42 7.53
C SER A 16 3.90 -3.30 7.57
N VAL A 17 4.32 -2.09 7.27
CA VAL A 17 3.43 -0.92 7.25
C VAL A 17 3.32 -0.44 5.82
N ILE A 18 2.09 -0.33 5.34
CA ILE A 18 1.76 0.38 4.12
C ILE A 18 1.49 1.84 4.48
N LEU A 19 2.20 2.72 3.79
CA LEU A 19 2.15 4.16 3.94
C LEU A 19 1.65 4.81 2.66
N ASP A 20 0.79 5.80 2.85
CA ASP A 20 0.34 6.67 1.79
C ASP A 20 0.07 8.10 2.28
N TRP A 21 -0.18 9.00 1.34
CA TRP A 21 -0.63 10.35 1.57
C TRP A 21 -1.82 10.65 0.67
N GLY A 22 -2.94 11.00 1.28
CA GLY A 22 -4.20 11.27 0.61
C GLY A 22 -4.88 12.49 1.20
N SER A 23 -5.93 12.98 0.53
CA SER A 23 -6.76 14.02 1.12
C SER A 23 -7.43 13.50 2.41
N PRO A 24 -7.80 14.37 3.35
CA PRO A 24 -8.55 13.95 4.54
C PRO A 24 -9.82 13.15 4.21
N ALA A 25 -10.51 13.53 3.11
CA ALA A 25 -11.73 12.85 2.66
C ALA A 25 -11.47 11.44 2.11
N ASP A 26 -10.43 11.27 1.29
CA ASP A 26 -10.04 9.96 0.76
C ASP A 26 -9.57 9.04 1.88
N ASN A 27 -8.73 9.57 2.78
CA ASN A 27 -8.25 8.84 3.94
C ASN A 27 -9.42 8.41 4.83
N GLN A 28 -10.39 9.29 5.08
CA GLN A 28 -11.57 8.94 5.87
C GLN A 28 -12.41 7.84 5.22
N SER A 29 -12.59 7.88 3.91
CA SER A 29 -13.29 6.83 3.16
C SER A 29 -12.56 5.48 3.27
N ALA A 30 -11.23 5.48 3.17
CA ALA A 30 -10.41 4.29 3.37
C ALA A 30 -10.48 3.77 4.82
N ARG A 31 -10.43 4.66 5.83
CA ARG A 31 -10.61 4.28 7.25
C ARG A 31 -11.95 3.61 7.47
N GLN A 32 -13.02 4.22 6.97
CA GLN A 32 -14.37 3.67 7.09
C GLN A 32 -14.46 2.31 6.42
N TYR A 33 -13.91 2.14 5.20
CA TYR A 33 -13.90 0.84 4.55
C TYR A 33 -13.19 -0.22 5.39
N ILE A 34 -12.00 0.10 5.92
CA ILE A 34 -11.23 -0.83 6.76
C ILE A 34 -12.01 -1.13 8.05
N GLN A 35 -12.59 -0.13 8.72
CA GLN A 35 -13.32 -0.32 9.99
C GLN A 35 -14.68 -1.03 9.80
N SER A 36 -15.42 -0.72 8.74
CA SER A 36 -16.76 -1.27 8.47
C SER A 36 -16.70 -2.64 7.82
N SER A 37 -15.64 -2.94 7.06
CA SER A 37 -15.49 -4.21 6.35
C SER A 37 -14.76 -5.27 7.18
N ILE A 38 -14.17 -4.88 8.31
CA ILE A 38 -13.45 -5.75 9.24
C ILE A 38 -14.26 -5.88 10.55
N PRO A 39 -15.20 -6.85 10.66
CA PRO A 39 -15.32 -7.53 11.94
C PRO A 39 -13.94 -8.06 12.32
N SER A 40 -13.65 -8.13 13.62
CA SER A 40 -12.34 -8.34 14.27
C SER A 40 -11.47 -9.52 13.78
N ASP A 41 -11.93 -10.28 12.80
CA ASP A 41 -11.39 -11.52 12.24
C ASP A 41 -11.21 -11.51 10.70
N ARG A 42 -11.60 -10.44 9.98
CA ARG A 42 -11.58 -10.47 8.51
C ARG A 42 -10.22 -10.19 7.87
N VAL A 43 -9.86 -11.09 6.96
CA VAL A 43 -8.63 -11.11 6.16
C VAL A 43 -8.87 -10.46 4.79
N LEU A 44 -7.93 -9.63 4.34
CA LEU A 44 -7.93 -9.01 3.02
C LEU A 44 -6.87 -9.66 2.12
N HIS A 45 -7.31 -10.33 1.06
CA HIS A 45 -6.46 -10.66 -0.08
C HIS A 45 -5.96 -9.37 -0.73
N THR A 46 -4.67 -9.11 -0.61
CA THR A 46 -4.04 -7.84 -0.96
C THR A 46 -3.25 -7.97 -2.25
N PHE A 47 -3.42 -7.00 -3.13
CA PHE A 47 -2.72 -6.88 -4.40
C PHE A 47 -1.99 -5.56 -4.45
N THR A 48 -0.78 -5.56 -5.01
CA THR A 48 0.01 -4.36 -5.22
C THR A 48 0.31 -4.18 -6.70
N LEU A 49 0.26 -2.93 -7.16
CA LEU A 49 0.72 -2.57 -8.50
C LEU A 49 1.98 -1.72 -8.34
N PRO A 50 3.19 -2.29 -8.57
CA PRO A 50 4.42 -1.56 -8.34
C PRO A 50 4.61 -0.44 -9.34
N ALA A 51 5.38 0.54 -8.90
CA ALA A 51 5.71 1.75 -9.65
C ALA A 51 6.52 1.52 -10.94
N LYS A 52 7.23 0.40 -11.01
CA LYS A 52 8.05 0.06 -12.17
C LYS A 52 7.32 -1.00 -12.97
N LYS A 53 7.22 -0.75 -14.27
CA LYS A 53 6.85 -1.75 -15.27
C LYS A 53 7.84 -2.91 -15.19
N ASP A 54 7.35 -4.11 -15.43
CA ASP A 54 8.23 -5.27 -15.54
C ASP A 54 9.12 -5.17 -16.78
N LYS A 55 9.99 -6.18 -16.98
CA LYS A 55 10.92 -6.22 -18.13
C LYS A 55 10.22 -6.19 -19.49
N THR A 56 8.92 -6.48 -19.55
CA THR A 56 8.11 -6.50 -20.77
C THR A 56 7.43 -5.14 -21.03
N GLY A 57 7.57 -4.19 -20.11
CA GLY A 57 6.85 -2.91 -20.18
C GLY A 57 5.38 -3.00 -19.73
N ALA A 58 4.94 -4.17 -19.26
CA ALA A 58 3.60 -4.38 -18.75
C ALA A 58 3.50 -3.92 -17.28
N THR A 59 2.28 -3.54 -16.90
CA THR A 59 1.93 -3.16 -15.53
C THR A 59 0.92 -4.20 -15.05
N CYS A 60 1.30 -5.02 -14.07
CA CYS A 60 0.47 -6.14 -13.60
C CYS A 60 0.30 -6.09 -12.08
N TRP A 61 -0.88 -6.47 -11.63
CA TRP A 61 -1.19 -6.60 -10.21
C TRP A 61 -0.53 -7.85 -9.66
N TYR A 62 0.24 -7.69 -8.59
CA TYR A 62 0.86 -8.79 -7.86
C TYR A 62 0.04 -9.09 -6.62
N TYR A 63 -0.38 -10.33 -6.48
CA TYR A 63 -0.96 -10.80 -5.24
C TYR A 63 0.15 -10.98 -4.20
N ILE A 64 0.02 -10.29 -3.06
CA ILE A 64 1.01 -10.34 -1.98
C ILE A 64 0.53 -11.14 -0.77
N GLY A 65 -0.60 -11.84 -0.89
CA GLY A 65 -1.13 -12.68 0.17
C GLY A 65 -2.39 -12.13 0.84
N ALA A 66 -2.86 -12.90 1.81
CA ALA A 66 -3.97 -12.60 2.68
C ALA A 66 -3.43 -11.95 3.96
N HIS A 67 -3.95 -10.77 4.32
CA HIS A 67 -3.44 -9.97 5.43
C HIS A 67 -4.56 -9.45 6.31
N THR A 68 -4.31 -9.35 7.62
CA THR A 68 -5.09 -8.43 8.46
C THR A 68 -4.57 -7.01 8.25
N TRP A 69 -5.49 -6.04 8.25
CA TRP A 69 -5.19 -4.62 8.07
C TRP A 69 -5.60 -3.86 9.33
N THR A 70 -4.64 -3.25 10.00
CA THR A 70 -4.88 -2.48 11.23
C THR A 70 -4.52 -1.03 10.99
N LEU A 71 -5.48 -0.13 11.17
CA LEU A 71 -5.22 1.31 11.18
C LEU A 71 -4.30 1.62 12.37
N THR A 72 -3.14 2.20 12.09
CA THR A 72 -2.14 2.50 13.12
C THR A 72 -1.72 3.96 13.03
N PRO A 73 -1.80 4.73 14.12
CA PRO A 73 -1.20 6.05 14.15
C PRO A 73 0.32 5.91 14.28
N HIS A 74 1.05 6.29 13.23
CA HIS A 74 2.50 6.43 13.30
C HIS A 74 2.90 7.90 13.50
N PHE A 75 4.16 8.11 13.91
CA PHE A 75 4.75 9.44 13.96
C PHE A 75 4.67 10.12 12.57
N PRO A 76 4.74 11.46 12.49
CA PRO A 76 4.67 12.18 11.22
C PRO A 76 5.91 11.89 10.34
N ILE A 77 5.85 10.81 9.55
CA ILE A 77 6.98 10.27 8.79
C ILE A 77 7.48 11.32 7.80
N TRP A 78 6.58 12.07 7.15
CA TRP A 78 6.95 13.15 6.25
C TRP A 78 7.93 14.14 6.91
N ARG A 79 7.70 14.55 8.16
CA ARG A 79 8.56 15.52 8.86
C ARG A 79 9.92 14.94 9.21
N SER A 80 9.99 13.63 9.45
CA SER A 80 11.22 12.92 9.81
C SER A 80 12.05 12.45 8.61
N MET A 81 11.51 12.52 7.39
CA MET A 81 12.18 12.07 6.17
C MET A 81 13.29 13.03 5.72
N ASN A 82 14.42 12.46 5.28
CA ASN A 82 15.46 13.23 4.60
C ASN A 82 15.02 13.68 3.19
N LYS A 83 15.74 14.65 2.61
CA LYS A 83 15.41 15.23 1.28
C LYS A 83 15.26 14.19 0.17
N LYS A 84 16.13 13.16 0.15
CA LYS A 84 16.08 12.10 -0.87
C LYS A 84 14.80 11.27 -0.76
N ALA A 85 14.43 10.89 0.46
CA ALA A 85 13.21 10.14 0.72
C ALA A 85 11.96 10.97 0.41
N LYS A 86 11.92 12.25 0.83
CA LYS A 86 10.86 13.19 0.47
C LYS A 86 10.66 13.28 -1.05
N ARG A 87 11.75 13.45 -1.80
CA ARG A 87 11.69 13.51 -3.27
C ARG A 87 11.09 12.23 -3.87
N SER A 88 11.41 11.06 -3.33
CA SER A 88 10.83 9.80 -3.79
C SER A 88 9.31 9.75 -3.59
N VAL A 89 8.81 10.27 -2.46
CA VAL A 89 7.37 10.38 -2.18
C VAL A 89 6.69 11.33 -3.18
N ILE A 90 7.27 12.51 -3.38
CA ILE A 90 6.74 13.53 -4.28
C ILE A 90 6.70 13.03 -5.74
N VAL A 91 7.74 12.34 -6.21
CA VAL A 91 7.75 11.73 -7.56
C VAL A 91 6.62 10.70 -7.71
N GLY A 92 6.40 9.87 -6.69
CA GLY A 92 5.30 8.90 -6.67
C GLY A 92 3.92 9.57 -6.70
N LEU A 93 3.69 10.56 -5.84
CA LEU A 93 2.45 11.34 -5.82
C LEU A 93 2.20 12.05 -7.15
N ARG A 94 3.21 12.71 -7.71
CA ARG A 94 3.09 13.42 -8.99
C ARG A 94 2.66 12.49 -10.12
N ARG A 95 3.22 11.28 -10.19
CA ARG A 95 2.82 10.28 -11.18
C ARG A 95 1.37 9.85 -10.99
N ARG A 96 0.92 9.61 -9.76
CA ARG A 96 -0.48 9.27 -9.44
C ARG A 96 -1.44 10.38 -9.85
N CYS A 97 -1.04 11.63 -9.65
CA CYS A 97 -1.80 12.81 -10.05
C CYS A 97 -1.62 13.17 -11.55
N LYS A 98 -1.00 12.32 -12.37
CA LYS A 98 -0.74 12.57 -13.81
C LYS A 98 -0.03 13.91 -14.09
N GLY A 99 0.75 14.41 -13.14
CA GLY A 99 1.45 15.68 -13.26
C GLY A 99 0.59 16.93 -13.04
N ASN A 100 -0.64 16.80 -12.53
CA ASN A 100 -1.53 17.93 -12.23
C ASN A 100 -0.99 18.89 -11.15
N TYR A 101 -0.01 18.46 -10.37
CA TYR A 101 0.64 19.26 -9.35
C TYR A 101 2.16 19.26 -9.57
N SER A 102 2.78 20.41 -9.33
CA SER A 102 4.23 20.58 -9.26
C SER A 102 4.81 19.92 -7.99
N GLU A 103 6.14 19.75 -7.96
CA GLU A 103 6.81 19.21 -6.76
C GLU A 103 6.64 20.14 -5.55
N ASP A 104 6.69 21.45 -5.77
CA ASP A 104 6.56 22.46 -4.72
C ASP A 104 5.13 22.50 -4.17
N GLU A 105 4.12 22.42 -5.04
CA GLU A 105 2.72 22.33 -4.60
C GLU A 105 2.47 21.07 -3.76
N LEU A 106 2.98 19.91 -4.18
CA LEU A 106 2.85 18.68 -3.41
C LEU A 106 3.58 18.76 -2.08
N CYS A 107 4.78 19.35 -2.03
CA CYS A 107 5.47 19.59 -0.76
C CYS A 107 4.64 20.49 0.16
N GLN A 108 4.10 21.59 -0.38
CA GLN A 108 3.28 22.53 0.36
C GLN A 108 2.01 21.86 0.90
N MET A 109 1.34 21.03 0.09
CA MET A 109 0.15 20.27 0.51
C MET A 109 0.45 19.29 1.66
N MET A 110 1.65 18.73 1.69
CA MET A 110 2.08 17.82 2.78
C MET A 110 2.44 18.60 4.04
N ASP A 111 3.03 19.78 3.89
CA ASP A 111 3.42 20.65 5.00
C ASP A 111 2.21 21.34 5.65
N ASP A 112 1.21 21.74 4.86
CA ASP A 112 -0.01 22.41 5.31
C ASP A 112 -1.18 21.46 5.66
N GLY A 113 -1.00 20.15 5.44
CA GLY A 113 -1.96 19.12 5.84
C GLY A 113 -3.11 18.87 4.85
N ARG A 114 -3.09 19.47 3.66
CA ARG A 114 -4.00 19.09 2.56
C ARG A 114 -3.78 17.64 2.07
N LEU A 115 -2.58 17.11 2.26
CA LEU A 115 -2.28 15.68 2.15
C LEU A 115 -1.84 15.13 3.51
N GLU A 116 -2.64 14.22 4.04
CA GLU A 116 -2.41 13.60 5.34
C GLU A 116 -1.80 12.20 5.17
N GLN A 117 -0.88 11.87 6.08
CA GLN A 117 -0.34 10.53 6.18
C GLN A 117 -1.45 9.52 6.53
N PHE A 118 -1.48 8.44 5.77
CA PHE A 118 -2.32 7.28 6.00
C PHE A 118 -1.44 6.05 6.22
N CYS A 119 -1.68 5.34 7.31
CA CYS A 119 -0.88 4.19 7.69
C CYS A 119 -1.74 2.99 8.00
N VAL A 120 -1.37 1.86 7.42
CA VAL A 120 -1.98 0.57 7.71
C VAL A 120 -0.88 -0.42 8.00
N GLU A 121 -0.94 -1.03 9.18
CA GLU A 121 -0.15 -2.21 9.47
C GLU A 121 -0.79 -3.42 8.78
N VAL A 122 0.02 -4.17 8.04
CA VAL A 122 -0.37 -5.41 7.40
C VAL A 122 0.35 -6.58 8.06
N SER A 123 -0.42 -7.62 8.40
CA SER A 123 0.12 -8.83 9.01
C SER A 123 -0.43 -10.07 8.33
N SER A 124 0.48 -10.98 7.97
CA SER A 124 0.15 -12.31 7.40
C SER A 124 0.20 -13.42 8.46
N ARG A 125 0.30 -13.07 9.75
CA ARG A 125 0.51 -14.06 10.82
C ARG A 125 -0.65 -15.05 10.83
N LEU A 126 -0.34 -16.34 10.69
CA LEU A 126 -1.30 -17.45 10.58
C LEU A 126 -2.19 -17.46 9.31
N LEU A 127 -1.84 -16.68 8.27
CA LEU A 127 -2.65 -16.56 7.05
C LEU A 127 -2.01 -17.19 5.81
N LYS A 128 -0.97 -18.01 6.00
CA LYS A 128 -0.26 -18.68 4.90
C LYS A 128 -1.20 -19.56 4.09
N ASP A 129 -1.92 -20.46 4.75
CA ASP A 129 -2.81 -21.43 4.06
C ASP A 129 -3.95 -20.71 3.34
N THR A 130 -4.53 -19.67 3.96
CA THR A 130 -5.52 -18.79 3.32
C THR A 130 -4.96 -18.12 2.07
N SER A 131 -3.69 -17.69 2.13
CA SER A 131 -3.02 -17.05 1.00
C SER A 131 -2.80 -18.02 -0.15
N GLU A 132 -2.31 -19.23 0.15
CA GLU A 132 -2.01 -20.28 -0.83
C GLU A 132 -3.29 -20.81 -1.48
N ALA A 133 -4.36 -21.07 -0.70
CA ALA A 133 -5.64 -21.50 -1.24
C ALA A 133 -6.19 -20.49 -2.26
N PHE A 134 -6.12 -19.20 -1.93
CA PHE A 134 -6.56 -18.15 -2.86
C PHE A 134 -5.64 -18.04 -4.10
N ALA A 135 -4.33 -18.16 -3.93
CA ALA A 135 -3.39 -18.18 -5.05
C ALA A 135 -3.63 -19.37 -5.99
N GLN A 136 -4.06 -20.52 -5.47
CA GLN A 136 -4.47 -21.67 -6.28
C GLN A 136 -5.73 -21.36 -7.08
N CYS A 137 -6.75 -20.74 -6.47
CA CYS A 137 -7.96 -20.30 -7.17
C CYS A 137 -7.66 -19.33 -8.31
N LEU A 138 -6.63 -18.48 -8.16
CA LEU A 138 -6.16 -17.57 -9.21
C LEU A 138 -5.27 -18.24 -10.27
N GLY A 139 -4.91 -19.51 -10.09
CA GLY A 139 -4.03 -20.24 -10.99
C GLY A 139 -2.55 -19.83 -10.93
N TYR A 140 -2.12 -19.17 -9.85
CA TYR A 140 -0.72 -18.73 -9.68
C TYR A 140 0.22 -19.86 -9.32
N LEU A 141 -0.27 -20.90 -8.64
CA LEU A 141 0.50 -22.11 -8.34
C LEU A 141 0.39 -23.11 -9.51
N LYS A 142 0.88 -22.74 -10.71
CA LYS A 142 1.16 -23.76 -11.73
C LYS A 142 2.36 -24.59 -11.25
N ARG A 143 2.09 -25.87 -11.00
CA ARG A 143 3.06 -26.91 -10.59
C ARG A 143 4.37 -26.75 -11.36
N HIS A 144 5.48 -26.60 -10.64
CA HIS A 144 6.75 -27.08 -11.17
C HIS A 144 6.58 -28.58 -11.38
N SER A 145 6.45 -29.01 -12.64
CA SER A 145 6.72 -30.40 -12.99
C SER A 145 8.19 -30.65 -12.61
N PRO A 146 8.50 -31.59 -11.71
CA PRO A 146 9.87 -32.06 -11.60
C PRO A 146 10.25 -32.66 -12.96
N GLN A 147 11.39 -32.22 -13.49
CA GLN A 147 12.02 -32.82 -14.67
C GLN A 147 12.44 -34.26 -14.37
#